data_AF-A0A7W5EP80-F1
#
_entry.id   AF-A0A7W5EP80-F1
#
_cell.length_a   1.000
_cell.length_b   1.000
_cell.length_c   1.000
_cell.angle_alpha   90.00
_cell.angle_beta   90.00
_cell.angle_gamma   90.00
#
_symmetry.space_group_name_H-M   'P 1'
#
loop_
_entity.id
_entity.type
_entity.pdbx_description
1 polymer ?
#
loop_
_entity_poly.entity_id
_entity_poly.type
_entity_poly.pdbx_seq_one_letter_code
_entity_poly.pdbx_strand_id
1 'polypeptide(L)'
;MNGLTRFALGFCVLGLTGLASAKPPVDADAAALCKGVTPCEVRDVKPAGRSEAGKDMKVVRLWLGESVGKGDNLQKCGDYDDGDEHGHMQFWLLGGRDGKRKLLDLCNDGYGAAGVGQDTVEVKPNLFIHTQNGGSAWRWGNSANVKLDPLTVLSEESSSYWNMGENNSNMAWDWTTFTGKADWFVPTCNAAGEAPEPQSVGGGDVSYPYKPIPRMESADLPGGAAQAMLGTCSVQVGADGKGGFLLRGKDQPASSAWMRVLGVGKDELMVTVGGADWTHGASNWIFDDHLELWFAPEPSSTCMSSDAVLSQWAVGIADGTLRQGYKAKPETGPKLLSRTTGADHAVTYRFKLPADLYSTNSISVVLSLGNGTKQLRMVGTSPVKLGKATTMGGFFDVAAGGARCEVEGGQLNRKASGLPVLLDERSYSQP
;
A
#
# COMPACT_ATOMS: atom_id res chain seq x y z
N MET A 1 33.82 49.19 -43.70
CA MET A 1 35.24 49.24 -43.26
C MET A 1 35.45 48.06 -42.33
N ASN A 2 36.02 46.98 -42.86
CA ASN A 2 36.27 45.73 -42.17
C ASN A 2 37.68 45.76 -41.56
N GLY A 3 37.79 45.61 -40.24
CA GLY A 3 39.05 45.43 -39.53
C GLY A 3 39.08 44.06 -38.88
N LEU A 4 39.78 43.11 -39.51
CA LEU A 4 40.16 41.82 -38.94
C LEU A 4 41.29 42.03 -37.92
N THR A 5 41.21 41.38 -36.76
CA THR A 5 42.38 41.15 -35.90
C THR A 5 42.38 39.67 -35.50
N ARG A 6 43.36 38.92 -36.02
CA ARG A 6 43.60 37.50 -35.70
C ARG A 6 44.49 37.43 -34.46
N PHE A 7 44.01 36.79 -33.39
CA PHE A 7 44.85 36.30 -32.30
C PHE A 7 45.12 34.82 -32.51
N ALA A 8 46.39 34.45 -32.62
CA ALA A 8 46.85 33.07 -32.62
C ALA A 8 47.07 32.62 -31.17
N LEU A 9 46.23 31.71 -30.66
CA LEU A 9 46.53 30.95 -29.44
C LEU A 9 47.21 29.64 -29.85
N GLY A 10 48.46 29.48 -29.42
CA GLY A 10 49.18 28.22 -29.52
C GLY A 10 48.61 27.20 -28.53
N PHE A 11 48.19 26.05 -29.03
CA PHE A 11 47.84 24.88 -28.23
C PHE A 11 49.13 24.17 -27.80
N CYS A 12 49.41 24.18 -26.50
CA CYS A 12 50.44 23.34 -25.90
C CYS A 12 49.80 22.00 -25.52
N VAL A 13 50.12 20.94 -26.27
CA VAL A 13 49.69 19.56 -25.96
C VAL A 13 50.61 19.02 -24.87
N LEU A 14 50.16 19.13 -23.61
CA LEU A 14 50.75 18.42 -22.48
C LEU A 14 50.19 16.99 -22.45
N GLY A 15 51.08 16.01 -22.66
CA GLY A 15 50.77 14.59 -22.54
C GLY A 15 50.38 14.24 -21.10
N LEU A 16 49.09 14.00 -20.88
CA LEU A 16 48.57 13.40 -19.65
C LEU A 16 48.92 11.90 -19.67
N THR A 17 49.98 11.54 -18.95
CA THR A 17 50.24 10.15 -18.57
C THR A 17 49.10 9.66 -17.67
N GLY A 18 48.45 8.57 -18.08
CA GLY A 18 47.33 7.97 -17.35
C GLY A 18 47.78 7.47 -15.98
N LEU A 19 47.40 8.19 -14.93
CA LEU A 19 47.42 7.67 -13.57
C LEU A 19 46.29 6.65 -13.45
N ALA A 20 46.64 5.37 -13.41
CA ALA A 20 45.72 4.31 -13.01
C ALA A 20 45.16 4.65 -11.62
N SER A 21 43.88 5.01 -11.54
CA SER A 21 43.21 5.24 -10.26
C SER A 21 43.13 3.91 -9.51
N ALA A 22 44.01 3.73 -8.53
CA ALA A 22 43.90 2.63 -7.59
C ALA A 22 42.54 2.72 -6.89
N LYS A 23 41.80 1.60 -6.86
CA LYS A 23 40.52 1.51 -6.16
C LYS A 23 40.78 1.88 -4.68
N PRO A 24 40.07 2.86 -4.11
CA PRO A 24 40.30 3.27 -2.72
C PRO A 24 40.17 2.06 -1.78
N PRO A 25 40.92 2.03 -0.65
CA PRO A 25 40.82 0.94 0.31
C PRO A 25 39.37 0.76 0.76
N VAL A 26 38.90 -0.49 0.78
CA VAL A 26 37.57 -0.82 1.30
C VAL A 26 37.53 -0.46 2.79
N ASP A 27 36.50 0.26 3.20
CA ASP A 27 36.23 0.64 4.58
C ASP A 27 36.25 -0.60 5.51
N ALA A 28 37.00 -0.53 6.62
CA ALA A 28 37.21 -1.67 7.51
C ALA A 28 35.91 -2.19 8.15
N ASP A 29 34.95 -1.29 8.46
CA ASP A 29 33.66 -1.71 9.01
C ASP A 29 32.82 -2.43 7.96
N ALA A 30 32.89 -1.98 6.70
CA ALA A 30 32.22 -2.64 5.59
C ALA A 30 32.82 -4.03 5.34
N ALA A 31 34.15 -4.15 5.35
CA ALA A 31 34.84 -5.44 5.21
C ALA A 31 34.49 -6.41 6.35
N ALA A 32 34.26 -5.90 7.57
CA ALA A 32 33.85 -6.72 8.71
C ALA A 32 32.49 -7.40 8.51
N LEU A 33 31.62 -6.90 7.61
CA LEU A 33 30.36 -7.56 7.26
C LEU A 33 30.58 -8.92 6.57
N CYS A 34 31.66 -9.08 5.82
CA CYS A 34 32.00 -10.32 5.12
C CYS A 34 32.77 -11.34 5.99
N LYS A 35 33.09 -11.00 7.24
CA LYS A 35 33.92 -11.88 8.08
C LYS A 35 33.20 -13.19 8.38
N GLY A 36 33.74 -14.29 7.86
CA GLY A 36 33.20 -15.64 8.06
C GLY A 36 32.03 -15.99 7.14
N VAL A 37 31.73 -15.16 6.15
CA VAL A 37 30.72 -15.41 5.12
C VAL A 37 31.45 -15.67 3.80
N THR A 38 31.11 -16.77 3.12
CA THR A 38 31.74 -17.13 1.84
C THR A 38 30.72 -17.82 0.93
N PRO A 39 30.56 -17.36 -0.32
CA PRO A 39 31.18 -16.16 -0.89
C PRO A 39 30.66 -14.86 -0.23
N CYS A 40 31.49 -13.81 -0.18
CA CYS A 40 31.08 -12.48 0.25
C CYS A 40 32.02 -11.41 -0.32
N GLU A 41 31.46 -10.44 -1.03
CA GLU A 41 32.18 -9.30 -1.58
C GLU A 41 31.46 -8.00 -1.23
N VAL A 42 32.19 -7.01 -0.72
CA VAL A 42 31.70 -5.64 -0.60
C VAL A 42 31.74 -5.00 -1.98
N ARG A 43 30.57 -4.86 -2.61
CA ARG A 43 30.45 -4.28 -3.96
C ARG A 43 30.42 -2.76 -3.92
N ASP A 44 29.71 -2.19 -2.95
CA ASP A 44 29.49 -0.75 -2.87
C ASP A 44 29.35 -0.25 -1.42
N VAL A 45 29.75 0.99 -1.18
CA VAL A 45 29.59 1.71 0.09
C VAL A 45 29.14 3.14 -0.23
N LYS A 46 27.87 3.44 -0.01
CA LYS A 46 27.28 4.77 -0.28
C LYS A 46 27.12 5.56 1.02
N PRO A 47 27.54 6.83 1.08
CA PRO A 47 27.24 7.68 2.23
C PRO A 47 25.73 7.92 2.32
N ALA A 48 25.19 7.88 3.54
CA ALA A 48 23.78 8.03 3.85
C ALA A 48 23.50 9.25 4.76
N GLY A 49 24.40 10.23 4.76
CA GLY A 49 24.30 11.43 5.59
C GLY A 49 24.60 11.17 7.06
N ARG A 50 23.91 11.91 7.94
CA ARG A 50 24.07 11.81 9.40
C ARG A 50 22.78 11.38 10.07
N SER A 51 22.94 10.57 11.10
CA SER A 51 21.90 10.18 12.06
C SER A 51 21.37 11.38 12.85
N GLU A 52 20.24 11.21 13.56
CA GLU A 52 19.71 12.24 14.46
C GLU A 52 20.70 12.56 15.60
N ALA A 53 21.54 11.59 15.97
CA ALA A 53 22.62 11.78 16.95
C ALA A 53 23.91 12.38 16.34
N GLY A 54 23.90 12.79 15.07
CA GLY A 54 25.03 13.42 14.39
C GLY A 54 26.15 12.48 13.94
N LYS A 55 26.01 11.16 14.15
CA LYS A 55 26.94 10.15 13.62
C LYS A 55 26.76 9.97 12.11
N ASP A 56 27.86 9.83 11.38
CA ASP A 56 27.82 9.52 9.96
C ASP A 56 27.22 8.12 9.72
N MET A 57 26.48 7.98 8.63
CA MET A 57 25.84 6.75 8.20
C MET A 57 26.29 6.38 6.79
N LYS A 58 26.38 5.08 6.53
CA LYS A 58 26.71 4.51 5.21
C LYS A 58 25.86 3.27 4.94
N VAL A 59 25.47 3.06 3.70
CA VAL A 59 24.81 1.83 3.24
C VAL A 59 25.81 1.02 2.45
N VAL A 60 26.01 -0.23 2.86
CA VAL A 60 26.93 -1.18 2.24
C VAL A 60 26.14 -2.21 1.45
N ARG A 61 26.52 -2.43 0.19
CA ARG A 61 25.99 -3.49 -0.68
C ARG A 61 26.98 -4.65 -0.68
N LEU A 62 26.51 -5.82 -0.27
CA LEU A 62 27.25 -7.08 -0.29
C LEU A 62 26.71 -7.97 -1.40
N TRP A 63 27.60 -8.67 -2.09
CA TRP A 63 27.28 -9.81 -2.96
C TRP A 63 27.71 -11.09 -2.25
N LEU A 64 26.80 -12.06 -2.16
CA LEU A 64 26.93 -13.27 -1.36
C LEU A 64 26.95 -14.55 -2.19
N GLY A 65 27.09 -14.44 -3.51
CA GLY A 65 27.11 -15.57 -4.44
C GLY A 65 25.91 -15.63 -5.36
N GLU A 66 25.87 -16.64 -6.22
CA GLU A 66 24.75 -16.91 -7.15
C GLU A 66 23.66 -17.76 -6.52
N SER A 67 23.75 -18.10 -5.23
CA SER A 67 22.77 -18.98 -4.60
C SER A 67 22.64 -18.74 -3.09
N VAL A 68 21.45 -18.98 -2.57
CA VAL A 68 21.10 -18.94 -1.14
C VAL A 68 20.86 -20.37 -0.65
N GLY A 69 21.30 -20.68 0.57
CA GLY A 69 21.07 -21.98 1.21
C GLY A 69 22.28 -22.91 1.21
N LYS A 70 22.06 -24.18 1.59
CA LYS A 70 23.11 -25.21 1.70
C LYS A 70 22.56 -26.57 1.27
N GLY A 71 23.41 -27.38 0.63
CA GLY A 71 23.07 -28.75 0.22
C GLY A 71 21.93 -28.78 -0.79
N ASP A 72 20.96 -29.68 -0.58
CA ASP A 72 19.84 -29.88 -1.51
C ASP A 72 18.80 -28.75 -1.49
N ASN A 73 18.90 -27.79 -0.56
CA ASN A 73 18.03 -26.61 -0.44
C ASN A 73 18.68 -25.35 -1.04
N LEU A 74 19.55 -25.51 -2.04
CA LEU A 74 20.22 -24.40 -2.70
C LEU A 74 19.26 -23.74 -3.69
N GLN A 75 18.83 -22.51 -3.39
CA GLN A 75 18.06 -21.68 -4.32
C GLN A 75 19.03 -20.86 -5.15
N LYS A 76 18.98 -21.01 -6.49
CA LYS A 76 19.74 -20.15 -7.40
C LYS A 76 19.13 -18.74 -7.45
N CYS A 77 19.97 -17.72 -7.34
CA CYS A 77 19.61 -16.31 -7.52
C CYS A 77 20.08 -15.86 -8.91
N GLY A 78 19.29 -16.22 -9.92
CA GLY A 78 19.56 -15.91 -11.33
C GLY A 78 20.51 -16.90 -12.02
N ASP A 79 20.17 -17.30 -13.25
CA ASP A 79 21.02 -18.05 -14.20
C ASP A 79 20.87 -17.40 -15.59
N TYR A 80 20.80 -16.06 -15.64
CA TYR A 80 20.52 -15.30 -16.86
C TYR A 80 21.80 -14.62 -17.37
N ASP A 81 22.18 -14.98 -18.59
CA ASP A 81 23.34 -14.46 -19.36
C ASP A 81 23.02 -13.09 -20.01
N ASP A 82 22.53 -12.10 -19.25
CA ASP A 82 22.27 -10.74 -19.78
C ASP A 82 23.38 -9.71 -19.47
N GLY A 83 24.40 -10.13 -18.70
CA GLY A 83 25.53 -9.27 -18.34
C GLY A 83 25.28 -8.33 -17.16
N ASP A 84 24.11 -8.39 -16.51
CA ASP A 84 23.82 -7.66 -15.28
C ASP A 84 24.27 -8.42 -14.01
N GLU A 85 24.43 -7.70 -12.89
CA GLU A 85 24.90 -8.24 -11.61
C GLU A 85 23.83 -9.11 -10.92
N HIS A 86 23.75 -10.40 -11.29
CA HIS A 86 22.90 -11.39 -10.64
C HIS A 86 23.50 -11.93 -9.32
N GLY A 87 22.64 -12.52 -8.50
CA GLY A 87 23.04 -13.20 -7.27
C GLY A 87 22.31 -12.75 -6.00
N HIS A 88 22.71 -13.37 -4.90
CA HIS A 88 22.28 -13.03 -3.55
C HIS A 88 22.93 -11.73 -3.10
N MET A 89 22.12 -10.71 -2.86
CA MET A 89 22.58 -9.37 -2.47
C MET A 89 22.05 -8.99 -1.10
N GLN A 90 22.89 -8.36 -0.28
CA GLN A 90 22.45 -7.76 0.98
C GLN A 90 22.80 -6.28 1.04
N PHE A 91 21.91 -5.50 1.66
CA PHE A 91 22.16 -4.10 1.97
C PHE A 91 22.18 -3.91 3.48
N TRP A 92 23.21 -3.23 3.97
CA TRP A 92 23.42 -3.02 5.40
C TRP A 92 23.62 -1.53 5.69
N LEU A 93 22.91 -1.01 6.68
CA LEU A 93 23.19 0.29 7.30
C LEU A 93 24.32 0.11 8.32
N LEU A 94 25.37 0.91 8.20
CA LEU A 94 26.40 1.11 9.22
C LEU A 94 26.32 2.55 9.74
N GLY A 95 26.51 2.73 11.05
CA GLY A 95 26.26 3.97 11.77
C GLY A 95 24.83 4.04 12.35
N GLY A 96 24.39 5.25 12.69
CA GLY A 96 23.06 5.46 13.28
C GLY A 96 22.96 5.12 14.77
N ARG A 97 21.72 5.08 15.28
CA ARG A 97 21.42 4.69 16.66
C ARG A 97 21.82 3.23 16.94
N ASP A 98 21.54 2.33 16.00
CA ASP A 98 21.69 0.88 16.17
C ASP A 98 23.08 0.36 15.73
N GLY A 99 23.91 1.22 15.14
CA GLY A 99 25.30 0.92 14.75
C GLY A 99 25.46 0.05 13.50
N LYS A 100 24.79 -1.11 13.44
CA LYS A 100 24.75 -1.97 12.25
C LYS A 100 23.39 -2.64 12.12
N ARG A 101 22.79 -2.55 10.93
CA ARG A 101 21.48 -3.17 10.64
C ARG A 101 21.39 -3.65 9.19
N LYS A 102 20.86 -4.86 8.97
CA LYS A 102 20.46 -5.30 7.63
C LYS A 102 19.21 -4.51 7.21
N LEU A 103 19.27 -3.91 6.03
CA LEU A 103 18.17 -3.19 5.42
C LEU A 103 17.41 -4.08 4.45
N LEU A 104 18.10 -4.87 3.63
CA LEU A 104 17.47 -5.63 2.56
C LEU A 104 18.29 -6.89 2.28
N ASP A 105 17.60 -7.96 1.89
CA ASP A 105 18.16 -9.25 1.50
C ASP A 105 17.43 -9.69 0.22
N LEU A 106 18.15 -9.79 -0.89
CA LEU A 106 17.59 -9.99 -2.23
C LEU A 106 18.19 -11.23 -2.88
N CYS A 107 17.32 -12.05 -3.44
CA CYS A 107 17.68 -13.10 -4.39
C CYS A 107 16.92 -12.80 -5.68
N ASN A 108 17.52 -12.01 -6.58
CA ASN A 108 16.89 -11.73 -7.87
C ASN A 108 16.96 -12.99 -8.74
N ASP A 109 15.80 -13.60 -8.99
CA ASP A 109 15.64 -14.79 -9.83
C ASP A 109 15.08 -14.47 -11.22
N GLY A 110 15.04 -13.19 -11.60
CA GLY A 110 14.42 -12.71 -12.83
C GLY A 110 12.91 -12.46 -12.71
N TYR A 111 12.35 -12.51 -11.49
CA TYR A 111 10.97 -12.18 -11.11
C TYR A 111 9.90 -12.54 -12.16
N GLY A 112 9.87 -13.82 -12.53
CA GLY A 112 8.85 -14.46 -13.37
C GLY A 112 9.42 -15.34 -14.49
N ALA A 113 8.53 -16.05 -15.20
CA ALA A 113 8.90 -16.95 -16.31
C ALA A 113 9.58 -16.26 -17.51
N ALA A 114 9.54 -14.92 -17.56
CA ALA A 114 10.19 -14.13 -18.60
C ALA A 114 11.63 -13.73 -18.27
N GLY A 115 12.12 -13.99 -17.05
CA GLY A 115 13.47 -13.59 -16.63
C GLY A 115 13.68 -12.07 -16.57
N VAL A 116 12.60 -11.28 -16.52
CA VAL A 116 12.67 -9.81 -16.43
C VAL A 116 12.38 -9.42 -14.99
N GLY A 117 13.44 -9.25 -14.21
CA GLY A 117 13.38 -8.77 -12.83
C GLY A 117 14.48 -7.76 -12.58
N GLN A 118 14.13 -6.54 -12.17
CA GLN A 118 15.10 -5.49 -11.89
C GLN A 118 14.88 -4.91 -10.49
N ASP A 119 15.92 -4.96 -9.68
CA ASP A 119 16.02 -4.23 -8.43
C ASP A 119 16.89 -2.98 -8.62
N THR A 120 16.41 -1.84 -8.12
CA THR A 120 17.20 -0.61 -8.05
C THR A 120 17.23 -0.12 -6.62
N VAL A 121 18.41 0.31 -6.17
CA VAL A 121 18.61 0.88 -4.83
C VAL A 121 19.25 2.25 -4.93
N GLU A 122 18.54 3.25 -4.42
CA GLU A 122 19.02 4.62 -4.28
C GLU A 122 19.25 4.92 -2.80
N VAL A 123 20.40 5.52 -2.49
CA VAL A 123 20.78 5.95 -1.15
C VAL A 123 20.94 7.47 -1.14
N LYS A 124 20.17 8.12 -0.29
CA LYS A 124 20.15 9.58 -0.06
C LYS A 124 20.45 9.87 1.42
N PRO A 125 20.73 11.13 1.80
CA PRO A 125 20.85 11.49 3.21
C PRO A 125 19.63 11.06 4.02
N ASN A 126 19.84 10.14 4.99
CA ASN A 126 18.84 9.53 5.85
C ASN A 126 17.64 8.89 5.12
N LEU A 127 17.84 8.41 3.88
CA LEU A 127 16.78 7.81 3.08
C LEU A 127 17.35 6.68 2.20
N PHE A 128 16.68 5.54 2.23
CA PHE A 128 16.93 4.37 1.39
C PHE A 128 15.68 4.10 0.56
N ILE A 129 15.85 3.99 -0.75
CA ILE A 129 14.77 3.75 -1.70
C ILE A 129 15.09 2.45 -2.43
N HIS A 130 14.17 1.50 -2.36
CA HIS A 130 14.26 0.25 -3.12
C HIS A 130 13.06 0.18 -4.05
N THR A 131 13.34 -0.05 -5.33
CA THR A 131 12.31 -0.32 -6.34
C THR A 131 12.60 -1.66 -6.97
N GLN A 132 11.58 -2.50 -7.06
CA GLN A 132 11.62 -3.81 -7.68
C GLN A 132 10.58 -3.84 -8.79
N ASN A 133 10.96 -4.27 -9.98
CA ASN A 133 10.03 -4.44 -11.10
C ASN A 133 10.17 -5.83 -11.69
N GLY A 134 9.09 -6.36 -12.27
CA GLY A 134 9.17 -7.62 -12.98
C GLY A 134 7.93 -7.99 -13.77
N GLY A 135 7.82 -9.29 -14.06
CA GLY A 135 6.68 -9.87 -14.76
C GLY A 135 6.84 -10.01 -16.28
N SER A 136 5.80 -10.54 -16.92
CA SER A 136 5.80 -10.92 -18.35
C SER A 136 4.72 -10.17 -19.13
N ALA A 137 3.56 -10.80 -19.39
CA ALA A 137 2.39 -10.12 -19.91
C ALA A 137 1.85 -9.13 -18.86
N TRP A 138 1.77 -9.58 -17.60
CA TRP A 138 1.58 -8.70 -16.46
C TRP A 138 2.92 -8.13 -16.04
N ARG A 139 3.04 -6.80 -16.13
CA ARG A 139 4.18 -6.03 -15.64
C ARG A 139 3.81 -5.44 -14.30
N TRP A 140 4.73 -5.46 -13.37
CA TRP A 140 4.51 -4.89 -12.05
C TRP A 140 5.76 -4.19 -11.53
N GLY A 141 5.54 -3.29 -10.58
CA GLY A 141 6.59 -2.53 -9.91
C GLY A 141 6.19 -2.22 -8.48
N ASN A 142 7.10 -2.42 -7.53
CA ASN A 142 6.98 -2.08 -6.12
C ASN A 142 8.09 -1.09 -5.76
N SER A 143 7.79 -0.12 -4.90
CA SER A 143 8.77 0.82 -4.37
C SER A 143 8.56 1.04 -2.88
N ALA A 144 9.65 1.15 -2.11
CA ALA A 144 9.61 1.43 -0.69
C ALA A 144 10.60 2.54 -0.34
N ASN A 145 10.13 3.54 0.41
CA ASN A 145 10.93 4.64 0.93
C ASN A 145 11.14 4.46 2.44
N VAL A 146 12.41 4.37 2.86
CA VAL A 146 12.80 4.03 4.23
C VAL A 146 13.71 5.11 4.82
N LYS A 147 13.29 5.75 5.91
CA LYS A 147 14.16 6.59 6.75
C LYS A 147 15.15 5.70 7.48
N LEU A 148 16.43 6.05 7.49
CA LEU A 148 17.49 5.19 8.03
C LEU A 148 17.70 5.32 9.55
N ASP A 149 17.49 6.50 10.12
CA ASP A 149 17.61 6.76 11.56
C ASP A 149 16.61 7.84 12.04
N PRO A 150 15.67 7.50 12.95
CA PRO A 150 15.31 6.13 13.33
C PRO A 150 14.78 5.35 12.14
N LEU A 151 15.15 4.07 12.08
CA LEU A 151 14.81 3.20 10.97
C LEU A 151 13.29 2.98 10.88
N THR A 152 12.68 3.55 9.84
CA THR A 152 11.21 3.66 9.72
C THR A 152 10.80 3.68 8.25
N VAL A 153 9.78 2.91 7.87
CA VAL A 153 9.23 3.03 6.51
C VAL A 153 8.28 4.22 6.44
N LEU A 154 8.47 5.00 5.39
CA LEU A 154 7.76 6.25 5.13
C LEU A 154 6.62 6.01 4.16
N SER A 155 6.87 5.31 3.06
CA SER A 155 5.85 5.03 2.05
C SER A 155 6.16 3.76 1.26
N GLU A 156 5.12 3.20 0.67
CA GLU A 156 5.19 2.10 -0.28
C GLU A 156 4.31 2.42 -1.49
N GLU A 157 4.73 1.97 -2.65
CA GLU A 157 3.96 2.05 -3.88
C GLU A 157 3.99 0.69 -4.58
N SER A 158 2.87 0.30 -5.17
CA SER A 158 2.78 -0.85 -6.06
C SER A 158 2.02 -0.46 -7.31
N SER A 159 2.46 -0.96 -8.45
CA SER A 159 1.83 -0.78 -9.75
C SER A 159 1.82 -2.11 -10.48
N SER A 160 0.76 -2.37 -11.23
CA SER A 160 0.64 -3.50 -12.12
C SER A 160 -0.15 -3.09 -13.35
N TYR A 161 0.25 -3.57 -14.52
CA TYR A 161 -0.51 -3.38 -15.75
C TYR A 161 -0.33 -4.57 -16.69
N TRP A 162 -1.36 -4.81 -17.50
CA TRP A 162 -1.31 -5.84 -18.53
C TRP A 162 -0.80 -5.22 -19.83
N ASN A 163 0.40 -5.60 -20.29
CA ASN A 163 0.98 -5.00 -21.50
C ASN A 163 0.27 -5.42 -22.80
N MET A 164 -0.64 -6.38 -22.73
CA MET A 164 -1.50 -6.82 -23.83
C MET A 164 -2.92 -6.24 -23.70
N GLY A 165 -3.21 -5.36 -22.75
CA GLY A 165 -4.54 -4.81 -22.53
C GLY A 165 -4.50 -3.45 -21.85
N GLU A 166 -5.65 -3.02 -21.33
CA GLU A 166 -5.80 -1.71 -20.67
C GLU A 166 -5.77 -1.82 -19.13
N ASN A 167 -5.72 -3.05 -18.62
CA ASN A 167 -5.83 -3.36 -17.21
C ASN A 167 -4.67 -2.76 -16.45
N ASN A 168 -4.99 -2.11 -15.33
CA ASN A 168 -3.99 -1.54 -14.45
C ASN A 168 -4.47 -1.53 -13.00
N SER A 169 -3.52 -1.47 -12.09
CA SER A 169 -3.75 -1.24 -10.67
C SER A 169 -2.56 -0.47 -10.11
N ASN A 170 -2.84 0.60 -9.39
CA ASN A 170 -1.86 1.42 -8.70
C ASN A 170 -2.28 1.55 -7.24
N MET A 171 -1.32 1.52 -6.34
CA MET A 171 -1.51 1.78 -4.92
C MET A 171 -0.31 2.54 -4.39
N ALA A 172 -0.57 3.54 -3.55
CA ALA A 172 0.43 4.21 -2.76
C ALA A 172 -0.07 4.28 -1.31
N TRP A 173 0.81 3.93 -0.39
CA TRP A 173 0.55 3.95 1.05
C TRP A 173 1.58 4.81 1.76
N ASP A 174 1.11 5.75 2.57
CA ASP A 174 1.93 6.61 3.42
C ASP A 174 1.83 6.11 4.87
N TRP A 175 2.91 5.51 5.35
CA TRP A 175 3.02 4.98 6.70
C TRP A 175 3.09 6.08 7.77
N THR A 176 3.46 7.31 7.40
CA THR A 176 3.55 8.47 8.30
C THR A 176 2.20 9.10 8.58
N THR A 177 1.22 8.92 7.70
CA THR A 177 -0.18 9.34 7.91
C THR A 177 -1.13 8.15 8.09
N PHE A 178 -0.67 6.93 7.81
CA PHE A 178 -1.49 5.70 7.80
C PHE A 178 -2.67 5.81 6.84
N THR A 179 -2.39 6.39 5.67
CA THR A 179 -3.39 6.60 4.62
C THR A 179 -2.84 6.15 3.28
N GLY A 180 -3.75 5.77 2.39
CA GLY A 180 -3.37 5.40 1.03
C GLY A 180 -4.24 6.08 -0.02
N LYS A 181 -3.82 5.87 -1.26
CA LYS A 181 -4.61 6.09 -2.47
C LYS A 181 -4.38 4.86 -3.35
N ALA A 182 -5.43 4.39 -3.97
CA ALA A 182 -5.33 3.33 -4.94
C ALA A 182 -6.30 3.61 -6.08
N ASP A 183 -6.01 3.04 -7.23
CA ASP A 183 -6.83 3.15 -8.41
C ASP A 183 -6.58 1.92 -9.29
N TRP A 184 -7.58 1.54 -10.06
CA TRP A 184 -7.48 0.34 -10.89
C TRP A 184 -8.47 0.41 -12.03
N PHE A 185 -8.23 -0.41 -13.05
CA PHE A 185 -9.12 -0.58 -14.16
C PHE A 185 -9.04 -2.00 -14.70
N VAL A 186 -10.20 -2.50 -15.08
CA VAL A 186 -10.37 -3.74 -15.83
C VAL A 186 -11.51 -3.50 -16.83
N PRO A 187 -11.42 -3.92 -18.10
CA PRO A 187 -12.53 -3.81 -19.03
C PRO A 187 -13.73 -4.67 -18.58
N THR A 188 -14.93 -4.33 -19.05
CA THR A 188 -16.09 -5.23 -18.90
C THR A 188 -15.99 -6.37 -19.89
N CYS A 189 -16.30 -7.59 -19.46
CA CYS A 189 -16.31 -8.76 -20.35
C CYS A 189 -17.37 -8.60 -21.46
N ASN A 190 -17.09 -9.14 -22.64
CA ASN A 190 -18.06 -9.26 -23.73
C ASN A 190 -19.18 -10.26 -23.38
N ALA A 191 -20.16 -10.45 -24.27
CA ALA A 191 -21.27 -11.36 -24.04
C ALA A 191 -20.86 -12.85 -23.92
N ALA A 192 -19.67 -13.21 -24.38
CA ALA A 192 -19.08 -14.55 -24.22
C ALA A 192 -18.31 -14.70 -22.90
N GLY A 193 -18.22 -13.65 -22.07
CA GLY A 193 -17.45 -13.66 -20.82
C GLY A 193 -15.96 -13.44 -21.00
N GLU A 194 -15.52 -13.01 -22.19
CA GLU A 194 -14.10 -12.79 -22.51
C GLU A 194 -13.75 -11.31 -22.41
N ALA A 195 -12.48 -11.02 -22.15
CA ALA A 195 -12.00 -9.65 -22.24
C ALA A 195 -12.13 -9.14 -23.68
N PRO A 196 -12.55 -7.88 -23.89
CA PRO A 196 -12.58 -7.32 -25.23
C PRO A 196 -11.17 -7.29 -25.82
N GLU A 197 -11.08 -7.46 -27.14
CA GLU A 197 -9.82 -7.30 -27.85
C GLU A 197 -9.20 -5.93 -27.51
N PRO A 198 -7.88 -5.87 -27.27
CA PRO A 198 -7.21 -4.63 -26.92
C PRO A 198 -7.45 -3.63 -28.05
N GLN A 199 -8.17 -2.53 -27.77
CA GLN A 199 -8.32 -1.51 -28.78
C GLN A 199 -6.94 -0.88 -28.98
N SER A 200 -6.42 -0.97 -30.21
CA SER A 200 -5.16 -0.35 -30.57
C SER A 200 -5.30 1.16 -30.36
N VAL A 201 -4.75 1.64 -29.24
CA VAL A 201 -4.60 3.05 -28.88
C VAL A 201 -5.95 3.74 -28.59
N GLY A 202 -6.39 3.74 -27.31
CA GLY A 202 -7.50 4.64 -26.94
C GLY A 202 -8.28 4.40 -25.65
N GLY A 203 -7.93 3.43 -24.79
CA GLY A 203 -8.53 3.26 -23.47
C GLY A 203 -8.18 4.40 -22.51
N GLY A 204 -8.79 5.55 -22.73
CA GLY A 204 -8.53 6.75 -21.96
C GLY A 204 -8.83 6.56 -20.47
N ASP A 205 -8.01 7.17 -19.62
CA ASP A 205 -8.22 7.81 -18.31
C ASP A 205 -9.24 7.24 -17.30
N VAL A 206 -9.89 6.10 -17.57
CA VAL A 206 -10.87 5.51 -16.68
C VAL A 206 -10.11 4.64 -15.70
N SER A 207 -9.70 5.27 -14.60
CA SER A 207 -9.31 4.55 -13.40
C SER A 207 -10.39 4.72 -12.33
N TYR A 208 -10.57 3.70 -11.50
CA TYR A 208 -11.52 3.69 -10.40
C TYR A 208 -10.78 3.95 -9.09
N PRO A 209 -10.67 5.21 -8.65
CA PRO A 209 -9.91 5.55 -7.46
C PRO A 209 -10.66 5.09 -6.21
N TYR A 210 -9.92 4.70 -5.18
CA TYR A 210 -10.44 4.40 -3.86
C TYR A 210 -9.40 4.71 -2.77
N LYS A 211 -9.87 4.66 -1.53
CA LYS A 211 -9.07 4.77 -0.31
C LYS A 211 -8.95 3.38 0.30
N PRO A 212 -7.78 2.75 0.22
CA PRO A 212 -7.62 1.41 0.75
C PRO A 212 -7.88 1.41 2.26
N ILE A 213 -8.65 0.41 2.71
CA ILE A 213 -8.92 0.19 4.13
C ILE A 213 -7.77 -0.65 4.69
N PRO A 214 -7.00 -0.17 5.69
CA PRO A 214 -5.95 -0.99 6.29
C PRO A 214 -6.56 -2.24 6.90
N ARG A 215 -5.87 -3.37 6.77
CA ARG A 215 -6.29 -4.67 7.26
C ARG A 215 -5.13 -5.31 8.02
N MET A 216 -5.39 -5.70 9.26
CA MET A 216 -4.37 -6.26 10.15
C MET A 216 -4.80 -7.62 10.65
N GLU A 217 -3.86 -8.55 10.81
CA GLU A 217 -4.16 -9.80 11.47
C GLU A 217 -4.61 -9.57 12.91
N SER A 218 -5.57 -10.37 13.38
CA SER A 218 -6.09 -10.22 14.75
C SER A 218 -5.00 -10.40 15.81
N ALA A 219 -3.97 -11.21 15.51
CA ALA A 219 -2.82 -11.45 16.37
C ALA A 219 -1.88 -10.23 16.50
N ASP A 220 -1.91 -9.31 15.54
CA ASP A 220 -1.08 -8.11 15.52
C ASP A 220 -1.73 -6.92 16.24
N LEU A 221 -3.01 -7.04 16.62
CA LEU A 221 -3.71 -6.00 17.35
C LEU A 221 -3.40 -6.07 18.86
N PRO A 222 -3.27 -4.90 19.53
CA PRO A 222 -3.03 -4.86 20.96
C PRO A 222 -4.25 -5.36 21.76
N GLY A 223 -4.00 -5.79 23.00
CA GLY A 223 -5.08 -6.11 23.94
C GLY A 223 -6.07 -4.94 24.10
N GLY A 224 -7.37 -5.24 24.14
CA GLY A 224 -8.42 -4.23 24.23
C GLY A 224 -8.83 -3.58 22.90
N ALA A 225 -8.15 -3.88 21.79
CA ALA A 225 -8.47 -3.30 20.47
C ALA A 225 -9.94 -3.55 20.07
N ALA A 226 -10.46 -4.75 20.36
CA ALA A 226 -11.85 -5.12 20.07
C ALA A 226 -12.90 -4.26 20.79
N GLN A 227 -12.53 -3.57 21.87
CA GLN A 227 -13.41 -2.68 22.64
C GLN A 227 -13.09 -1.20 22.40
N ALA A 228 -11.95 -0.90 21.79
CA ALA A 228 -11.50 0.46 21.53
C ALA A 228 -12.26 1.10 20.37
N MET A 229 -12.44 2.42 20.44
CA MET A 229 -12.81 3.21 19.26
C MET A 229 -11.64 3.25 18.28
N LEU A 230 -11.90 3.34 16.98
CA LEU A 230 -10.82 3.53 16.01
C LEU A 230 -10.25 4.95 16.11
N GLY A 231 -8.94 5.02 16.27
CA GLY A 231 -8.12 6.24 16.25
C GLY A 231 -7.29 6.33 14.97
N THR A 232 -6.04 6.75 15.09
CA THR A 232 -5.13 6.94 13.93
C THR A 232 -4.62 5.63 13.30
N CYS A 233 -4.94 4.47 13.87
CA CYS A 233 -4.67 3.16 13.28
C CYS A 233 -5.86 2.69 12.42
N SER A 234 -6.35 3.55 11.53
CA SER A 234 -7.47 3.27 10.64
C SER A 234 -7.49 4.29 9.49
N VAL A 235 -8.19 3.99 8.39
CA VAL A 235 -8.47 5.00 7.37
C VAL A 235 -9.58 5.91 7.88
N GLN A 236 -9.43 7.24 7.73
CA GLN A 236 -10.44 8.22 8.12
C GLN A 236 -11.05 8.91 6.89
N VAL A 237 -12.38 9.00 6.85
CA VAL A 237 -13.15 9.76 5.88
C VAL A 237 -13.96 10.83 6.62
N GLY A 238 -13.75 12.09 6.27
CA GLY A 238 -14.47 13.23 6.85
C GLY A 238 -15.72 13.61 6.06
N ALA A 239 -16.67 14.26 6.73
CA ALA A 239 -17.81 14.91 6.08
C ALA A 239 -17.41 16.14 5.25
N ASP A 240 -16.13 16.49 5.10
CA ASP A 240 -15.65 17.42 4.08
C ASP A 240 -15.21 16.70 2.79
N GLY A 241 -15.37 15.37 2.73
CA GLY A 241 -14.87 14.55 1.63
C GLY A 241 -13.36 14.32 1.67
N LYS A 242 -12.62 14.96 2.59
CA LYS A 242 -11.19 14.70 2.72
C LYS A 242 -10.95 13.30 3.28
N GLY A 243 -9.91 12.66 2.77
CA GLY A 243 -9.60 11.28 3.10
C GLY A 243 -10.56 10.25 2.47
N GLY A 244 -11.53 10.66 1.64
CA GLY A 244 -12.50 9.79 0.97
C GLY A 244 -13.10 10.42 -0.28
N PHE A 245 -14.36 10.08 -0.57
CA PHE A 245 -15.10 10.57 -1.74
C PHE A 245 -16.47 11.10 -1.32
N LEU A 246 -16.82 12.30 -1.82
CA LEU A 246 -18.17 12.82 -1.73
C LEU A 246 -19.06 12.16 -2.78
N LEU A 247 -20.07 11.40 -2.34
CA LEU A 247 -21.01 10.69 -3.22
C LEU A 247 -22.30 11.48 -3.44
N ARG A 248 -22.73 12.25 -2.44
CA ARG A 248 -23.96 13.05 -2.47
C ARG A 248 -23.85 14.24 -1.53
N GLY A 249 -24.43 15.37 -1.92
CA GLY A 249 -24.56 16.57 -1.08
C GLY A 249 -23.50 17.64 -1.34
N LYS A 250 -23.40 18.63 -0.45
CA LYS A 250 -22.37 19.69 -0.47
C LYS A 250 -21.42 19.50 0.70
N ASP A 251 -20.15 19.87 0.54
CA ASP A 251 -19.14 19.78 1.59
C ASP A 251 -19.54 20.48 2.88
N GLN A 252 -19.23 19.82 4.00
CA GLN A 252 -19.42 20.31 5.36
C GLN A 252 -18.08 20.23 6.09
N PRO A 253 -17.87 20.96 7.20
CA PRO A 253 -16.64 20.83 7.98
C PRO A 253 -16.41 19.38 8.43
N ALA A 254 -15.16 18.90 8.43
CA ALA A 254 -14.83 17.53 8.90
C ALA A 254 -15.30 17.24 10.33
N SER A 255 -15.43 18.27 11.17
CA SER A 255 -15.94 18.15 12.54
C SER A 255 -17.42 17.82 12.62
N SER A 256 -18.19 17.96 11.53
CA SER A 256 -19.63 17.73 11.50
C SER A 256 -20.02 16.25 11.42
N ALA A 257 -19.16 15.41 10.86
CA ALA A 257 -19.22 13.96 10.98
C ALA A 257 -17.94 13.35 10.40
N TRP A 258 -17.56 12.18 10.88
CA TRP A 258 -16.44 11.40 10.35
C TRP A 258 -16.69 9.91 10.51
N MET A 259 -15.96 9.13 9.73
CA MET A 259 -15.91 7.69 9.79
C MET A 259 -14.46 7.21 9.78
N ARG A 260 -14.19 6.16 10.54
CA ARG A 260 -12.92 5.44 10.59
C ARG A 260 -13.15 3.95 10.34
N VAL A 261 -12.28 3.32 9.56
CA VAL A 261 -12.48 1.93 9.11
C VAL A 261 -11.17 1.13 9.21
N LEU A 262 -11.27 -0.09 9.74
CA LEU A 262 -10.17 -1.04 9.86
C LEU A 262 -10.69 -2.47 9.58
N GLY A 263 -10.01 -3.19 8.69
CA GLY A 263 -10.19 -4.63 8.53
C GLY A 263 -9.40 -5.41 9.58
N VAL A 264 -9.96 -6.49 10.11
CA VAL A 264 -9.34 -7.32 11.14
C VAL A 264 -9.38 -8.80 10.75
N GLY A 265 -8.20 -9.43 10.76
CA GLY A 265 -8.02 -10.83 10.39
C GLY A 265 -8.45 -11.10 8.96
N LYS A 266 -9.32 -12.10 8.80
CA LYS A 266 -9.81 -12.56 7.50
C LYS A 266 -11.32 -12.43 7.30
N ASP A 267 -12.04 -11.78 8.22
CA ASP A 267 -13.50 -11.75 8.19
C ASP A 267 -14.11 -10.76 9.17
N GLU A 268 -13.35 -9.80 9.71
CA GLU A 268 -13.91 -8.76 10.57
C GLU A 268 -13.67 -7.36 10.01
N LEU A 269 -14.66 -6.50 10.23
CA LEU A 269 -14.59 -5.08 9.91
C LEU A 269 -14.95 -4.28 11.16
N MET A 270 -14.08 -3.35 11.52
CA MET A 270 -14.34 -2.37 12.56
C MET A 270 -14.65 -1.02 11.90
N VAL A 271 -15.71 -0.35 12.36
CA VAL A 271 -16.09 0.98 11.89
C VAL A 271 -16.42 1.86 13.08
N THR A 272 -15.78 3.02 13.21
CA THR A 272 -16.16 4.04 14.19
C THR A 272 -16.68 5.27 13.47
N VAL A 273 -17.82 5.82 13.91
CA VAL A 273 -18.37 7.08 13.45
C VAL A 273 -18.47 8.07 14.59
N GLY A 274 -18.37 9.38 14.31
CA GLY A 274 -18.47 10.43 15.32
C GLY A 274 -18.73 11.81 14.71
N GLY A 275 -18.93 12.82 15.57
CA GLY A 275 -18.99 14.23 15.19
C GLY A 275 -20.39 14.81 14.90
N ALA A 276 -21.45 14.00 15.00
CA ALA A 276 -22.83 14.44 14.77
C ALA A 276 -23.79 13.97 15.86
N ASP A 277 -24.92 14.67 15.98
CA ASP A 277 -26.13 14.15 16.61
C ASP A 277 -26.88 13.28 15.60
N TRP A 278 -27.01 11.99 15.90
CA TRP A 278 -27.51 11.01 14.95
C TRP A 278 -29.03 11.09 14.77
N THR A 279 -29.47 11.45 13.56
CA THR A 279 -30.88 11.45 13.17
C THR A 279 -31.39 10.01 13.03
N HIS A 280 -32.56 9.73 13.62
CA HIS A 280 -33.20 8.42 13.54
C HIS A 280 -34.74 8.50 13.61
N GLY A 281 -35.41 7.42 13.20
CA GLY A 281 -36.86 7.28 13.35
C GLY A 281 -37.68 7.75 12.14
N ALA A 282 -37.04 8.00 11.00
CA ALA A 282 -37.73 8.26 9.75
C ALA A 282 -38.59 7.07 9.31
N SER A 283 -39.63 7.35 8.53
CA SER A 283 -40.44 6.31 7.88
C SER A 283 -39.67 5.52 6.82
N ASN A 284 -38.57 6.09 6.31
CA ASN A 284 -37.65 5.42 5.40
C ASN A 284 -36.23 5.56 5.93
N TRP A 285 -35.56 4.43 6.16
CA TRP A 285 -34.25 4.37 6.77
C TRP A 285 -33.17 5.16 6.02
N ILE A 286 -33.35 5.38 4.71
CA ILE A 286 -32.39 6.16 3.91
C ILE A 286 -32.34 7.64 4.32
N PHE A 287 -33.33 8.11 5.09
CA PHE A 287 -33.40 9.47 5.61
C PHE A 287 -32.90 9.61 7.05
N ASP A 288 -32.57 8.49 7.70
CA ASP A 288 -31.85 8.45 8.97
C ASP A 288 -30.34 8.48 8.73
N ASP A 289 -29.56 8.75 9.77
CA ASP A 289 -28.11 8.58 9.74
C ASP A 289 -27.76 7.10 9.82
N HIS A 290 -26.96 6.64 8.86
CA HIS A 290 -26.60 5.23 8.73
C HIS A 290 -25.23 5.04 8.07
N LEU A 291 -24.61 3.90 8.36
CA LEU A 291 -23.49 3.41 7.56
C LEU A 291 -24.02 2.49 6.47
N GLU A 292 -23.40 2.52 5.30
CA GLU A 292 -23.62 1.54 4.23
C GLU A 292 -22.34 0.71 4.03
N LEU A 293 -22.51 -0.62 4.00
CA LEU A 293 -21.49 -1.59 3.64
C LEU A 293 -21.80 -2.10 2.23
N TRP A 294 -20.88 -1.85 1.31
CA TRP A 294 -20.99 -2.26 -0.08
C TRP A 294 -19.99 -3.38 -0.36
N PHE A 295 -20.44 -4.39 -1.10
CA PHE A 295 -19.63 -5.53 -1.51
C PHE A 295 -19.80 -5.80 -3.00
N ALA A 296 -18.72 -6.22 -3.65
CA ALA A 296 -18.72 -6.80 -4.99
C ALA A 296 -18.02 -8.17 -5.01
N PRO A 297 -18.30 -9.00 -6.04
CA PRO A 297 -17.41 -10.09 -6.41
C PRO A 297 -16.00 -9.58 -6.68
N GLU A 298 -15.01 -10.45 -6.53
CA GLU A 298 -13.63 -10.13 -6.88
C GLU A 298 -13.57 -9.86 -8.38
N PRO A 299 -12.98 -8.73 -8.82
CA PRO A 299 -12.72 -8.56 -10.23
C PRO A 299 -11.77 -9.66 -10.70
N SER A 300 -12.09 -10.31 -11.83
CA SER A 300 -11.06 -11.12 -12.49
C SER A 300 -9.93 -10.20 -12.94
N SER A 301 -8.70 -10.72 -13.01
CA SER A 301 -7.55 -9.96 -13.51
C SER A 301 -7.75 -9.49 -14.96
N THR A 302 -8.59 -10.17 -15.74
CA THR A 302 -8.70 -9.96 -17.19
C THR A 302 -9.88 -9.07 -17.58
N CYS A 303 -11.07 -9.30 -17.02
CA CYS A 303 -12.27 -8.47 -17.24
C CYS A 303 -13.29 -8.59 -16.10
N MET A 304 -14.11 -7.56 -15.90
CA MET A 304 -15.23 -7.63 -14.96
C MET A 304 -16.47 -8.16 -15.66
N SER A 305 -17.10 -9.18 -15.08
CA SER A 305 -18.36 -9.68 -15.62
C SER A 305 -19.43 -8.58 -15.64
N SER A 306 -20.18 -8.50 -16.75
CA SER A 306 -21.28 -7.53 -16.90
C SER A 306 -22.43 -7.78 -15.92
N ASP A 307 -22.51 -8.99 -15.36
CA ASP A 307 -23.48 -9.38 -14.34
C ASP A 307 -22.96 -9.21 -12.90
N ALA A 308 -21.75 -8.66 -12.70
CA ALA A 308 -21.19 -8.46 -11.36
C ALA A 308 -22.14 -7.65 -10.47
N VAL A 309 -22.72 -8.33 -9.48
CA VAL A 309 -23.77 -7.77 -8.64
C VAL A 309 -23.17 -7.11 -7.39
N LEU A 310 -23.32 -5.79 -7.29
CA LEU A 310 -23.16 -5.07 -6.02
C LEU A 310 -24.23 -5.51 -5.02
N SER A 311 -23.84 -5.67 -3.76
CA SER A 311 -24.77 -5.78 -2.64
C SER A 311 -24.52 -4.67 -1.61
N GLN A 312 -25.60 -4.13 -1.04
CA GLN A 312 -25.56 -3.04 -0.07
C GLN A 312 -26.30 -3.45 1.20
N TRP A 313 -25.65 -3.22 2.32
CA TRP A 313 -26.24 -3.31 3.66
C TRP A 313 -26.18 -1.97 4.33
N ALA A 314 -27.18 -1.64 5.12
CA ALA A 314 -27.17 -0.43 5.93
C ALA A 314 -27.28 -0.78 7.41
N VAL A 315 -26.62 -0.01 8.27
CA VAL A 315 -26.80 -0.08 9.71
C VAL A 315 -27.16 1.31 10.23
N GLY A 316 -28.31 1.41 10.90
CA GLY A 316 -28.71 2.67 11.54
C GLY A 316 -27.73 3.06 12.63
N ILE A 317 -27.26 4.32 12.62
CA ILE A 317 -26.21 4.71 13.58
C ILE A 317 -26.76 4.76 15.01
N ALA A 318 -27.99 5.23 15.19
CA ALA A 318 -28.59 5.36 16.51
C ALA A 318 -28.95 4.00 17.15
N ASP A 319 -29.48 3.06 16.37
CA ASP A 319 -30.10 1.82 16.86
C ASP A 319 -29.31 0.55 16.55
N GLY A 320 -28.33 0.61 15.64
CA GLY A 320 -27.59 -0.56 15.18
C GLY A 320 -28.40 -1.53 14.32
N THR A 321 -29.60 -1.13 13.86
CA THR A 321 -30.47 -2.00 13.07
C THR A 321 -29.86 -2.24 11.71
N LEU A 322 -29.55 -3.50 11.39
CA LEU A 322 -29.08 -3.91 10.08
C LEU A 322 -30.26 -4.02 9.10
N ARG A 323 -30.12 -3.43 7.92
CA ARG A 323 -31.14 -3.35 6.86
C ARG A 323 -30.54 -3.78 5.53
N GLN A 324 -31.37 -4.42 4.71
CA GLN A 324 -31.01 -4.80 3.36
C GLN A 324 -31.22 -3.61 2.43
N GLY A 325 -30.18 -3.25 1.68
CA GLY A 325 -30.22 -2.25 0.63
C GLY A 325 -30.26 -2.90 -0.75
N TYR A 326 -29.59 -2.25 -1.69
CA TYR A 326 -29.45 -2.72 -3.07
C TYR A 326 -28.99 -4.18 -3.17
N LYS A 327 -29.86 -5.04 -3.73
CA LYS A 327 -29.62 -6.45 -4.08
C LYS A 327 -28.99 -7.33 -2.97
N ALA A 328 -29.08 -6.91 -1.70
CA ALA A 328 -28.59 -7.69 -0.56
C ALA A 328 -29.49 -8.88 -0.27
N LYS A 329 -28.88 -10.01 0.10
CA LYS A 329 -29.58 -11.27 0.43
C LYS A 329 -29.36 -11.64 1.90
N PRO A 330 -30.41 -12.01 2.67
CA PRO A 330 -30.30 -12.24 4.12
C PRO A 330 -29.15 -13.18 4.52
N GLU A 331 -28.95 -14.23 3.73
CA GLU A 331 -28.01 -15.32 3.97
C GLU A 331 -26.54 -14.96 3.73
N THR A 332 -26.25 -13.94 2.91
CA THR A 332 -24.88 -13.51 2.56
C THR A 332 -24.56 -12.14 3.16
N GLY A 333 -25.17 -11.79 4.29
CA GLY A 333 -25.00 -10.48 4.93
C GLY A 333 -23.92 -10.43 6.00
N PRO A 334 -23.36 -9.23 6.27
CA PRO A 334 -22.54 -9.03 7.45
C PRO A 334 -23.37 -9.27 8.71
N LYS A 335 -22.73 -9.77 9.76
CA LYS A 335 -23.35 -9.93 11.09
C LYS A 335 -22.78 -8.89 12.04
N LEU A 336 -23.63 -8.11 12.69
CA LEU A 336 -23.19 -7.20 13.75
C LEU A 336 -22.77 -8.02 14.98
N LEU A 337 -21.47 -7.98 15.30
CA LEU A 337 -20.90 -8.65 16.47
C LEU A 337 -21.06 -7.81 17.73
N SER A 338 -20.80 -6.51 17.63
CA SER A 338 -20.95 -5.58 18.74
C SER A 338 -21.16 -4.15 18.26
N ARG A 339 -21.88 -3.37 19.06
CA ARG A 339 -22.03 -1.92 18.92
C ARG A 339 -21.72 -1.27 20.27
N THR A 340 -20.74 -0.38 20.31
CA THR A 340 -20.30 0.31 21.52
C THR A 340 -20.40 1.81 21.31
N THR A 341 -21.05 2.50 22.24
CA THR A 341 -21.05 3.97 22.27
C THR A 341 -19.88 4.46 23.12
N GLY A 342 -19.07 5.35 22.57
CA GLY A 342 -17.97 6.01 23.26
C GLY A 342 -18.29 7.46 23.64
N ALA A 343 -17.23 8.23 23.92
CA ALA A 343 -17.35 9.67 24.17
C ALA A 343 -17.85 10.42 22.93
N ASP A 344 -18.42 11.61 23.13
CA ASP A 344 -18.85 12.52 22.06
C ASP A 344 -19.82 11.89 21.05
N HIS A 345 -20.70 11.00 21.55
CA HIS A 345 -21.66 10.23 20.74
C HIS A 345 -21.02 9.38 19.64
N ALA A 346 -19.71 9.12 19.71
CA ALA A 346 -19.06 8.22 18.77
C ALA A 346 -19.58 6.80 18.94
N VAL A 347 -19.76 6.08 17.84
CA VAL A 347 -20.26 4.70 17.85
C VAL A 347 -19.29 3.82 17.09
N THR A 348 -18.87 2.73 17.72
CA THR A 348 -18.02 1.70 17.11
C THR A 348 -18.80 0.43 16.87
N TYR A 349 -18.70 -0.07 15.65
CA TYR A 349 -19.28 -1.31 15.17
C TYR A 349 -18.19 -2.33 14.91
N ARG A 350 -18.48 -3.58 15.22
CA ARG A 350 -17.73 -4.73 14.73
C ARG A 350 -18.65 -5.62 13.93
N PHE A 351 -18.27 -5.89 12.69
CA PHE A 351 -19.00 -6.80 11.81
C PHE A 351 -18.17 -8.05 11.57
N LYS A 352 -18.85 -9.19 11.58
CA LYS A 352 -18.38 -10.39 10.91
C LYS A 352 -18.80 -10.32 9.46
N LEU A 353 -17.83 -10.37 8.55
CA LEU A 353 -18.05 -10.45 7.13
C LEU A 353 -18.22 -11.92 6.70
N PRO A 354 -19.10 -12.22 5.74
CA PRO A 354 -19.20 -13.55 5.13
C PRO A 354 -17.88 -13.95 4.47
N ALA A 355 -17.52 -15.24 4.56
CA ALA A 355 -16.25 -15.73 4.04
C ALA A 355 -16.12 -15.55 2.51
N ASP A 356 -17.23 -15.69 1.79
CA ASP A 356 -17.37 -15.48 0.34
C ASP A 356 -17.28 -14.00 -0.07
N LEU A 357 -17.64 -13.08 0.83
CA LEU A 357 -17.47 -11.63 0.60
C LEU A 357 -16.09 -11.13 1.02
N TYR A 358 -15.38 -11.86 1.88
CA TYR A 358 -14.07 -11.42 2.33
C TYR A 358 -12.96 -11.80 1.36
N SER A 359 -13.06 -12.97 0.71
CA SER A 359 -12.07 -13.37 -0.30
C SER A 359 -11.99 -12.39 -1.45
N THR A 360 -13.04 -11.59 -1.69
CA THR A 360 -13.10 -10.72 -2.88
C THR A 360 -12.28 -9.44 -2.77
N ASN A 361 -11.75 -9.10 -1.58
CA ASN A 361 -11.08 -7.83 -1.30
C ASN A 361 -11.84 -6.56 -1.76
N SER A 362 -13.14 -6.68 -2.10
CA SER A 362 -13.90 -5.66 -2.82
C SER A 362 -15.00 -5.09 -1.92
N ILE A 363 -14.61 -4.11 -1.10
CA ILE A 363 -15.45 -3.52 -0.07
C ILE A 363 -15.34 -1.99 -0.08
N SER A 364 -16.49 -1.35 0.17
CA SER A 364 -16.54 0.08 0.43
C SER A 364 -17.45 0.35 1.61
N VAL A 365 -17.08 1.32 2.43
CA VAL A 365 -17.90 1.79 3.54
C VAL A 365 -18.31 3.23 3.22
N VAL A 366 -19.59 3.54 3.45
CA VAL A 366 -20.16 4.86 3.23
C VAL A 366 -20.83 5.33 4.51
N LEU A 367 -20.57 6.57 4.91
CA LEU A 367 -21.33 7.28 5.92
C LEU A 367 -22.40 8.13 5.23
N SER A 368 -23.67 7.84 5.51
CA SER A 368 -24.82 8.59 5.03
C SER A 368 -25.43 9.41 6.16
N LEU A 369 -25.64 10.71 5.88
CA LEU A 369 -26.27 11.66 6.78
C LEU A 369 -27.63 12.10 6.23
N GLY A 370 -28.66 12.00 7.06
CA GLY A 370 -30.03 12.39 6.79
C GLY A 370 -30.52 13.47 7.74
N ASN A 371 -31.82 13.77 7.65
CA ASN A 371 -32.51 14.70 8.56
C ASN A 371 -33.93 14.24 8.90
N GLY A 372 -34.20 12.95 8.73
CA GLY A 372 -35.51 12.34 8.94
C GLY A 372 -36.45 12.45 7.74
N THR A 373 -36.16 13.35 6.78
CA THR A 373 -37.01 13.59 5.59
C THR A 373 -36.29 13.41 4.26
N LYS A 374 -34.97 13.58 4.24
CA LYS A 374 -34.12 13.39 3.06
C LYS A 374 -32.72 12.98 3.47
N GLN A 375 -32.06 12.26 2.56
CA GLN A 375 -30.62 12.02 2.62
C GLN A 375 -29.90 13.29 2.16
N LEU A 376 -29.11 13.88 3.05
CA LEU A 376 -28.39 15.13 2.84
C LEU A 376 -27.03 14.91 2.23
N ARG A 377 -26.28 13.94 2.75
CA ARG A 377 -24.86 13.75 2.43
C ARG A 377 -24.47 12.29 2.46
N MET A 378 -23.52 11.93 1.61
CA MET A 378 -22.87 10.62 1.62
C MET A 378 -21.38 10.79 1.35
N VAL A 379 -20.54 10.21 2.21
CA VAL A 379 -19.09 10.15 2.02
C VAL A 379 -18.61 8.71 2.15
N GLY A 380 -17.68 8.27 1.31
CA GLY A 380 -17.25 6.87 1.29
C GLY A 380 -15.76 6.66 1.06
N THR A 381 -15.31 5.42 1.27
CA THR A 381 -13.94 4.98 0.97
C THR A 381 -13.70 4.78 -0.52
N SER A 382 -14.75 4.72 -1.35
CA SER A 382 -14.66 4.73 -2.81
C SER A 382 -15.83 5.51 -3.42
N PRO A 383 -15.76 5.92 -4.69
CA PRO A 383 -16.84 6.61 -5.39
C PRO A 383 -17.91 5.61 -5.87
N VAL A 384 -18.45 4.79 -4.96
CA VAL A 384 -19.41 3.72 -5.27
C VAL A 384 -20.56 4.27 -6.12
N LYS A 385 -20.81 3.62 -7.26
CA LYS A 385 -21.94 3.89 -8.15
C LYS A 385 -22.81 2.65 -8.29
N LEU A 386 -24.11 2.85 -8.10
CA LEU A 386 -25.12 1.81 -8.30
C LEU A 386 -24.93 1.12 -9.66
N GLY A 387 -24.91 -0.22 -9.63
CA GLY A 387 -24.73 -1.06 -10.82
C GLY A 387 -23.33 -1.05 -11.44
N LYS A 388 -22.31 -0.44 -10.80
CA LYS A 388 -20.93 -0.43 -11.29
C LYS A 388 -19.97 -1.04 -10.27
N ALA A 389 -19.82 -2.36 -10.31
CA ALA A 389 -18.93 -3.09 -9.39
C ALA A 389 -17.46 -2.64 -9.47
N THR A 390 -17.01 -2.10 -10.60
CA THR A 390 -15.66 -1.51 -10.73
C THR A 390 -15.40 -0.29 -9.84
N THR A 391 -16.44 0.37 -9.32
CA THR A 391 -16.30 1.54 -8.43
C THR A 391 -16.05 1.18 -6.97
N MET A 392 -15.95 -0.11 -6.65
CA MET A 392 -15.64 -0.60 -5.32
C MET A 392 -14.19 -0.33 -4.95
N GLY A 393 -13.96 -0.12 -3.65
CA GLY A 393 -12.62 -0.07 -3.07
C GLY A 393 -12.17 -1.44 -2.59
N GLY A 394 -11.08 -1.45 -1.84
CA GLY A 394 -10.55 -2.66 -1.25
C GLY A 394 -9.67 -2.42 -0.04
N PHE A 395 -9.03 -3.50 0.41
CA PHE A 395 -8.13 -3.49 1.56
C PHE A 395 -6.68 -3.19 1.17
N PHE A 396 -5.91 -2.68 2.13
CA PHE A 396 -4.45 -2.72 2.14
C PHE A 396 -4.01 -3.61 3.29
N ASP A 397 -3.34 -4.72 2.96
CA ASP A 397 -2.81 -5.65 3.96
C ASP A 397 -1.59 -5.07 4.65
N VAL A 398 -1.76 -4.76 5.93
CA VAL A 398 -0.69 -4.30 6.80
C VAL A 398 0.06 -5.54 7.27
N ALA A 399 1.23 -5.77 6.67
CA ALA A 399 2.07 -6.90 7.04
C ALA A 399 2.42 -6.90 8.54
N ALA A 400 2.63 -8.09 9.10
CA ALA A 400 3.01 -8.25 10.50
C ALA A 400 4.24 -7.38 10.83
N GLY A 401 4.10 -6.55 11.87
CA GLY A 401 5.14 -5.59 12.26
C GLY A 401 5.23 -4.32 11.41
N GLY A 402 4.50 -4.18 10.30
CA GLY A 402 4.48 -2.99 9.45
C GLY A 402 3.87 -1.76 10.13
N ALA A 403 2.87 -1.95 10.99
CA ALA A 403 2.39 -0.93 11.92
C ALA A 403 2.27 -1.47 13.34
N ARG A 404 2.53 -0.59 14.31
CA ARG A 404 2.25 -0.86 15.72
C ARG A 404 1.13 0.05 16.19
N CYS A 405 0.06 -0.56 16.64
CA CYS A 405 -1.09 0.14 17.20
C CYS A 405 -1.18 -0.13 18.70
N GLU A 406 -1.73 0.83 19.43
CA GLU A 406 -1.91 0.77 20.88
C GLU A 406 -3.28 1.32 21.23
N VAL A 407 -3.89 0.78 22.27
CA VAL A 407 -5.10 1.36 22.86
C VAL A 407 -4.70 2.42 23.87
N GLU A 408 -4.91 3.68 23.53
CA GLU A 408 -4.63 4.84 24.38
C GLU A 408 -5.90 5.68 24.53
N GLY A 409 -6.30 5.95 25.78
CA GLY A 409 -7.53 6.69 26.06
C GLY A 409 -8.80 6.04 25.50
N GLY A 410 -8.82 4.70 25.37
CA GLY A 410 -9.92 3.96 24.76
C GLY A 410 -9.98 4.05 23.22
N GLN A 411 -8.93 4.58 22.58
CA GLN A 411 -8.81 4.65 21.12
C GLN A 411 -7.64 3.81 20.61
N LEU A 412 -7.85 3.10 19.50
CA LEU A 412 -6.80 2.37 18.79
C LEU A 412 -6.00 3.34 17.91
N ASN A 413 -4.84 3.74 18.42
CA ASN A 413 -3.96 4.73 17.78
C ASN A 413 -2.70 4.08 17.24
N ARG A 414 -2.20 4.62 16.13
CA ARG A 414 -0.89 4.25 15.61
C ARG A 414 0.20 4.85 16.50
N LYS A 415 1.17 4.04 16.92
CA LYS A 415 2.33 4.48 17.71
C LYS A 415 3.57 4.68 16.86
N ALA A 416 3.82 3.76 15.93
CA ALA A 416 4.93 3.83 15.00
C ALA A 416 4.62 2.98 13.77
N SER A 417 5.20 3.33 12.62
CA SER A 417 5.43 2.33 11.57
C SER A 417 6.62 1.46 11.99
N GLY A 418 6.49 0.16 11.81
CA GLY A 418 7.64 -0.73 11.89
C GLY A 418 8.28 -0.87 10.51
N LEU A 419 9.16 -1.87 10.39
CA LEU A 419 9.68 -2.26 9.08
C LEU A 419 8.68 -3.27 8.49
N PRO A 420 8.06 -2.97 7.34
CA PRO A 420 7.24 -3.89 6.59
C PRO A 420 8.09 -5.03 6.03
N VAL A 421 7.39 -6.10 5.64
CA VAL A 421 7.95 -7.36 5.11
C VAL A 421 8.70 -7.16 3.78
N LEU A 422 8.56 -6.00 3.12
CA LEU A 422 9.37 -5.62 1.95
C LEU A 422 10.89 -5.77 2.16
N LEU A 423 11.35 -5.75 3.41
CA LEU A 423 12.75 -5.93 3.78
C LEU A 423 13.09 -7.34 4.30
N ASP A 424 12.10 -8.25 4.38
CA ASP A 424 12.22 -9.61 4.92
C ASP A 424 11.62 -10.66 3.96
N GLU A 425 12.37 -10.94 2.89
CA GLU A 425 12.54 -12.19 2.13
C GLU A 425 11.39 -13.17 1.76
N ARG A 426 10.09 -13.02 2.13
CA ARG A 426 9.16 -14.19 1.99
C ARG A 426 7.77 -14.04 1.39
N SER A 427 7.31 -12.90 0.91
CA SER A 427 5.92 -12.85 0.43
C SER A 427 5.67 -11.85 -0.69
N TYR A 428 6.23 -12.16 -1.86
CA TYR A 428 5.60 -11.80 -3.14
C TYR A 428 5.29 -13.07 -3.92
N SER A 429 4.60 -14.02 -3.29
CA SER A 429 3.76 -14.93 -4.08
C SER A 429 2.66 -14.05 -4.68
N GLN A 430 2.64 -13.95 -6.01
CA GLN A 430 1.58 -13.27 -6.73
C GLN A 430 0.20 -13.81 -6.30
N PRO A 431 -0.87 -13.01 -6.38
CA PRO A 431 -2.24 -13.54 -6.41
C PRO A 431 -2.41 -14.59 -7.52
#